data_AF-A0ABC8T856-F1
#
_entry.id   AF-A0ABC8T856-F1
#
_cell.length_a   1.000
_cell.length_b   1.000
_cell.length_c   1.000
_cell.angle_alpha   90.00
_cell.angle_beta   90.00
_cell.angle_gamma   90.00
#
_symmetry.space_group_name_H-M   'P 1'
#
loop_
_entity.id
_entity.type
_entity.pdbx_description
1 polymer ?
#
loop_
_entity_poly.entity_id
_entity_poly.type
_entity_poly.pdbx_seq_one_letter_code
_entity_poly.pdbx_strand_id
1 'polypeptide(L)'
;MRFIKIALFCTQAASHQRPAMKLVLAMLSKAVHLNEKLLTEPGVYRPYYPQQSGGSSSLQETSSSQARKGKQSVNPFVTSTQSDSSQSMTQMLPR
;
A
#
# COMPACT_ATOMS: atom_id res chain seq x y z
N MET A 1 10.05 21.38 3.50
CA MET A 1 9.95 19.90 3.43
C MET A 1 11.16 19.25 2.73
N ARG A 2 12.39 19.44 3.21
CA ARG A 2 13.59 18.81 2.59
C ARG A 2 13.86 17.42 3.17
N PHE A 3 13.89 17.32 4.49
CA PHE A 3 14.20 16.08 5.19
C PHE A 3 13.18 14.96 4.91
N ILE A 4 11.89 15.33 4.79
CA ILE A 4 10.83 14.37 4.42
C ILE A 4 11.09 13.78 3.04
N LYS A 5 11.45 14.59 2.03
CA LYS A 5 11.80 14.09 0.69
C LYS A 5 13.00 13.15 0.73
N ILE A 6 14.04 13.49 1.50
CA ILE A 6 15.22 12.64 1.69
C ILE A 6 14.79 11.29 2.29
N ALA A 7 13.96 11.30 3.33
CA ALA A 7 13.45 10.09 3.96
C ALA A 7 12.67 9.22 2.96
N LEU A 8 11.81 9.82 2.14
CA LEU A 8 11.07 9.11 1.10
C LEU A 8 11.98 8.46 0.05
N PHE A 9 13.06 9.13 -0.36
CA PHE A 9 14.08 8.53 -1.23
C PHE A 9 14.77 7.32 -0.58
N CYS A 10 15.01 7.36 0.73
CA CYS A 10 15.66 6.27 1.47
C CYS A 10 14.76 5.03 1.64
N THR A 11 13.44 5.20 1.67
CA THR A 11 12.47 4.11 1.91
C THR A 11 11.76 3.62 0.65
N GLN A 12 12.26 3.95 -0.56
CA GLN A 12 11.65 3.48 -1.81
C GLN A 12 11.60 1.95 -1.88
N ALA A 13 10.51 1.44 -2.46
CA ALA A 13 10.29 0.00 -2.62
C ALA A 13 11.40 -0.65 -3.47
N ALA A 14 11.78 0.00 -4.57
CA ALA A 14 12.90 -0.41 -5.40
C ALA A 14 14.24 -0.07 -4.73
N SER A 15 15.00 -1.09 -4.35
CA SER A 15 16.29 -0.94 -3.65
C SER A 15 17.31 -0.10 -4.42
N HIS A 16 17.36 -0.24 -5.76
CA HIS A 16 18.27 0.50 -6.63
C HIS A 16 17.96 2.01 -6.74
N GLN A 17 16.74 2.42 -6.38
CA GLN A 17 16.34 3.84 -6.37
C GLN A 17 16.70 4.53 -5.05
N ARG A 18 17.20 3.79 -4.06
CA ARG A 18 17.64 4.35 -2.78
C ARG A 18 19.02 4.99 -2.96
N PRO A 19 19.21 6.24 -2.49
CA PRO A 19 20.48 6.93 -2.64
C PRO A 19 21.59 6.29 -1.81
N ALA A 20 22.82 6.34 -2.31
CA ALA A 20 23.99 5.94 -1.55
C ALA A 20 24.18 6.84 -0.31
N MET A 21 24.73 6.30 0.78
CA MET A 21 24.89 7.03 2.04
C MET A 21 25.68 8.34 1.88
N LYS A 22 26.73 8.35 1.04
CA LYS A 22 27.50 9.58 0.72
C LYS A 22 26.60 10.69 0.14
N LEU A 23 25.66 10.33 -0.72
CA LEU A 23 24.69 11.26 -1.31
C LEU A 23 23.67 11.73 -0.28
N VAL A 24 23.22 10.84 0.62
CA VAL A 24 22.33 11.20 1.74
C VAL A 24 22.99 12.26 2.62
N LEU A 25 24.27 12.10 3.00
CA LEU A 25 24.99 13.11 3.75
C LEU A 25 25.07 14.44 2.99
N ALA A 26 25.38 14.42 1.69
CA ALA A 26 25.38 15.65 0.90
C ALA A 26 24.00 16.34 0.88
N MET A 27 22.92 15.55 0.74
CA MET A 27 21.54 16.00 0.77
C MET A 27 21.10 16.49 2.15
N LEU A 28 21.73 16.07 3.24
CA LEU A 28 21.48 16.53 4.62
C LEU A 28 22.32 17.76 5.00
N SER A 29 23.55 17.86 4.49
CA SER A 29 24.45 18.99 4.77
C SER A 29 24.14 20.22 3.91
N LYS A 30 23.73 20.04 2.65
CA LYS A 30 23.52 21.15 1.68
C LYS A 30 22.09 21.22 1.19
N ALA A 31 21.58 22.44 0.98
CA ALA A 31 20.28 22.66 0.37
C ALA A 31 20.32 22.24 -1.11
N VAL A 32 20.00 20.97 -1.37
CA VAL A 32 19.90 20.40 -2.72
C VAL A 32 18.45 20.43 -3.18
N HIS A 33 18.22 20.77 -4.45
CA HIS A 33 16.90 20.67 -5.07
C HIS A 33 16.62 19.20 -5.40
N LEU A 34 15.60 18.62 -4.75
CA LEU A 34 15.22 17.22 -4.91
C LEU A 34 14.05 17.10 -5.87
N ASN A 35 14.19 16.28 -6.90
CA ASN A 35 13.15 16.06 -7.90
C ASN A 35 12.11 15.08 -7.36
N GLU A 36 10.99 15.61 -6.85
CA GLU A 36 9.88 14.83 -6.29
C GLU A 36 9.26 13.86 -7.29
N LYS A 37 9.36 14.13 -8.60
CA LYS A 37 8.82 13.26 -9.65
C LYS A 37 9.55 11.91 -9.74
N LEU A 38 10.71 11.78 -9.11
CA LEU A 38 11.46 10.53 -9.02
C LEU A 38 11.00 9.64 -7.85
N LEU A 39 10.15 10.16 -6.96
CA LEU A 39 9.57 9.36 -5.89
C LEU A 39 8.45 8.51 -6.47
N THR A 40 8.53 7.20 -6.24
CA THR A 40 7.46 6.26 -6.60
C THR A 40 6.33 6.33 -5.58
N GLU A 41 5.08 6.24 -6.04
CA GLU A 41 3.92 6.16 -5.14
C GLU A 41 3.99 4.92 -4.24
N PRO A 42 3.50 5.00 -2.99
CA PRO A 42 3.44 3.84 -2.10
C PRO A 42 2.59 2.73 -2.71
N GLY A 43 3.16 1.54 -2.85
CA GLY A 43 2.41 0.35 -3.24
C GLY A 43 1.52 -0.14 -2.09
N VAL A 44 0.25 -0.42 -2.37
CA VAL A 44 -0.63 -1.14 -1.42
C VAL A 44 -0.36 -2.63 -1.58
N TYR A 45 0.13 -3.28 -0.51
CA TYR A 45 0.28 -4.73 -0.51
C TYR A 45 -1.09 -5.39 -0.64
N ARG A 46 -1.26 -6.21 -1.69
CA ARG A 46 -2.46 -7.03 -1.88
C ARG A 46 -2.07 -8.49 -1.67
N PRO A 47 -2.54 -9.15 -0.60
CA PRO A 47 -2.25 -10.56 -0.39
C PRO A 47 -2.83 -11.37 -1.55
N TYR A 48 -2.03 -12.31 -2.06
CA TYR A 48 -2.49 -13.26 -3.05
C TYR A 48 -3.36 -14.30 -2.36
N TYR A 49 -4.68 -14.20 -2.54
CA TYR A 49 -5.58 -15.28 -2.21
C TYR A 49 -5.66 -16.19 -3.44
N PRO A 50 -5.20 -17.45 -3.37
CA PRO A 50 -5.41 -18.39 -4.46
C PRO A 50 -6.91 -18.57 -4.63
N GLN A 51 -7.47 -17.93 -5.65
CA GLN A 51 -8.86 -18.07 -6.01
C GLN A 51 -9.05 -19.51 -6.50
N GLN A 52 -9.63 -20.35 -5.65
CA GLN A 52 -10.15 -21.62 -6.08
C GLN A 52 -11.29 -21.34 -7.06
N SER A 53 -11.26 -22.06 -8.18
CA SER A 53 -12.20 -22.05 -9.31
C SER A 53 -12.03 -20.94 -10.37
N GLY A 54 -11.36 -21.34 -11.46
CA GLY A 54 -11.96 -21.39 -12.79
C GLY A 54 -12.43 -20.08 -13.42
N GLY A 55 -11.65 -19.56 -14.36
CA GLY A 55 -12.16 -18.62 -15.37
C GLY A 55 -11.21 -17.45 -15.59
N SER A 56 -10.66 -17.40 -16.81
CA SER A 56 -9.89 -16.29 -17.36
C SER A 56 -10.48 -14.93 -16.97
N SER A 57 -9.66 -14.05 -16.38
CA SER A 57 -9.97 -12.62 -16.34
C SER A 57 -8.75 -11.85 -16.81
N SER A 58 -8.78 -11.61 -18.12
CA SER A 58 -8.04 -10.55 -18.79
C SER A 58 -8.18 -9.24 -18.03
N LEU A 59 -7.03 -8.60 -17.82
CA LEU A 59 -6.86 -7.19 -17.52
C LEU A 59 -7.85 -6.33 -18.32
N GLN A 60 -8.57 -5.44 -17.64
CA GLN A 60 -9.00 -4.17 -18.21
C GLN A 60 -9.36 -3.22 -17.07
N GLU A 61 -8.54 -2.18 -16.92
CA GLU A 61 -8.96 -0.95 -16.29
C GLU A 61 -10.20 -0.41 -17.03
N THR A 62 -11.22 0.00 -16.28
CA THR A 62 -12.12 1.07 -16.75
C THR A 62 -12.52 1.97 -15.59
N SER A 63 -12.36 3.25 -15.85
CA SER A 63 -12.69 4.39 -15.01
C SER A 63 -14.20 4.69 -15.02
N SER A 64 -14.63 5.41 -13.98
CA SER A 64 -15.77 6.35 -13.92
C SER A 64 -17.17 5.90 -13.42
N SER A 65 -17.56 6.63 -12.36
CA SER A 65 -18.85 7.22 -11.96
C SER A 65 -20.21 6.54 -12.18
N GLN A 66 -20.94 6.46 -11.04
CA GLN A 66 -22.38 6.67 -10.82
C GLN A 66 -23.40 5.70 -11.45
N ALA A 67 -24.11 4.97 -10.58
CA ALA A 67 -25.56 4.84 -10.66
C ALA A 67 -26.17 4.56 -9.28
N ARG A 68 -26.91 5.54 -8.75
CA ARG A 68 -27.85 5.33 -7.64
C ARG A 68 -29.01 4.48 -8.17
N LYS A 69 -29.28 3.33 -7.56
CA LYS A 69 -30.60 2.67 -7.68
C LYS A 69 -30.95 2.04 -6.33
N GLY A 70 -32.00 2.60 -5.72
CA GLY A 70 -32.36 2.33 -4.34
C GLY A 70 -33.34 1.17 -4.14
N LYS A 71 -33.79 1.10 -2.86
CA LYS A 71 -34.84 0.25 -2.25
C LYS A 71 -34.30 -1.15 -1.88
N GLN A 72 -34.42 -1.68 -0.65
CA GLN A 72 -35.26 -1.38 0.50
C GLN A 72 -34.64 -1.97 1.79
N SER A 73 -34.87 -1.29 2.92
CA SER A 73 -35.23 -1.79 4.27
C SER A 73 -34.97 -3.25 4.63
N VAL A 74 -34.24 -3.51 5.73
CA VAL A 74 -34.74 -3.98 7.04
C VAL A 74 -33.52 -4.20 7.95
N ASN A 75 -33.48 -3.53 9.12
CA ASN A 75 -32.55 -3.83 10.21
C ASN A 75 -33.05 -5.04 11.02
N PRO A 76 -32.16 -5.95 11.44
CA PRO A 76 -32.28 -6.58 12.75
C PRO A 76 -30.95 -6.38 13.50
N PHE A 77 -30.94 -5.49 14.49
CA PHE A 77 -31.05 -5.87 15.90
C PHE A 77 -29.91 -6.78 16.37
N VAL A 78 -29.06 -6.17 17.20
CA VAL A 78 -27.97 -6.71 18.02
C VAL A 78 -28.22 -8.15 18.47
N THR A 79 -27.27 -9.04 18.20
CA THR A 79 -27.04 -10.23 19.03
C THR A 79 -25.54 -10.43 19.16
N SER A 80 -25.06 -10.22 20.39
CA SER A 80 -23.69 -10.44 20.81
C SER A 80 -23.42 -11.94 20.85
N THR A 81 -22.46 -12.44 20.06
CA THR A 81 -22.01 -13.82 20.16
C THR A 81 -20.50 -13.88 20.09
N GLN A 82 -19.91 -14.17 21.25
CA GLN A 82 -18.57 -14.64 21.59
C GLN A 82 -17.58 -14.84 20.42
N SER A 83 -16.54 -13.99 20.39
CA SER A 83 -15.36 -14.18 19.56
C SER A 83 -14.40 -15.15 20.24
N ASP A 84 -14.43 -16.41 19.84
CA ASP A 84 -13.30 -17.32 20.04
C ASP A 84 -12.65 -17.53 18.67
N SER A 85 -11.58 -16.77 18.41
CA SER A 85 -10.83 -16.89 17.16
C SER A 85 -9.35 -16.84 17.48
N SER A 86 -8.75 -18.02 17.54
CA SER A 86 -7.31 -18.25 17.68
C SER A 86 -6.54 -17.40 16.68
N GLN A 87 -5.75 -16.44 17.18
CA GLN A 87 -4.86 -15.63 16.35
C GLN A 87 -3.68 -16.50 15.90
N SER A 88 -3.70 -16.97 14.66
CA SER A 88 -2.52 -17.60 14.04
C SER A 88 -1.51 -16.51 13.69
N MET A 89 -0.54 -16.28 14.57
CA MET A 89 0.60 -15.39 14.31
C MET A 89 1.58 -16.06 13.35
N THR A 90 1.58 -15.66 12.07
CA THR A 90 2.63 -16.08 11.14
C THR A 90 3.91 -15.29 11.42
N GLN A 91 4.93 -15.99 11.92
CA GLN A 91 6.26 -15.43 12.16
C GLN A 91 7.00 -15.19 10.84
N MET A 92 7.44 -13.96 10.60
CA MET A 92 8.29 -13.59 9.47
C MET A 92 9.75 -13.52 9.93
N LEU A 93 10.64 -14.30 9.29
CA LEU A 93 12.09 -14.21 9.55
C LEU A 93 12.71 -13.07 8.73
N PRO A 94 13.63 -12.27 9.32
CA PRO A 94 14.43 -11.32 8.56
C PRO A 94 15.34 -12.05 7.56
N ARG A 95 15.54 -11.44 6.39
CA ARG A 95 16.54 -11.86 5.41
C ARG A 95 17.95 -11.50 5.86
#